data_AF-A0A7R9R1Q8-F1
#
_entry.id   AF-A0A7R9R1Q8-F1
#
_cell.length_a   1.000
_cell.length_b   1.000
_cell.length_c   1.000
_cell.angle_alpha   90.00
_cell.angle_beta   90.00
_cell.angle_gamma   90.00
#
_symmetry.space_group_name_H-M   'P 1'
#
loop_
_entity.id
_entity.type
_entity.pdbx_description
1 polymer ?
#
loop_
_entity_poly.entity_id
_entity_poly.type
_entity_poly.pdbx_seq_one_letter_code
_entity_poly.pdbx_strand_id
1 'polypeptide(L)'
;TQKTFRETYDKLKTNQNEFDFEKARHEVFKFGISGLDRTEKREAKIAHAISLGAVPPKGKPKNYKLLMDERKAMKKKVIEEKEQNSQQMQHKTKIYKQTKKKRNPNGVKGFDYQIGKYRNGVQFVDKKQIQSNKSKQIKSKS
;
A
#
# COMPACT_ATOMS: atom_id res chain seq x y z
N THR A 1 41.01 8.21 -30.24
CA THR A 1 40.98 7.02 -29.35
C THR A 1 41.56 7.26 -27.97
N GLN A 2 42.67 8.01 -27.79
CA GLN A 2 43.22 8.24 -26.43
C GLN A 2 42.40 9.21 -25.55
N LYS A 3 41.71 10.20 -26.16
CA LYS A 3 40.90 11.19 -25.43
C LYS A 3 39.69 10.57 -24.72
N THR A 4 39.00 9.66 -25.40
CA THR A 4 37.81 8.95 -24.86
C THR A 4 38.16 8.06 -23.69
N PHE A 5 39.35 7.45 -23.69
CA PHE A 5 39.82 6.57 -22.61
C PHE A 5 40.05 7.34 -21.31
N ARG A 6 40.60 8.56 -21.40
CA ARG A 6 40.85 9.45 -20.26
C ARG A 6 39.54 9.96 -19.65
N GLU A 7 38.59 10.37 -20.48
CA GLU A 7 37.25 10.80 -20.05
C GLU A 7 36.47 9.69 -19.33
N THR A 8 36.58 8.43 -19.79
CA THR A 8 35.96 7.28 -19.09
C THR A 8 36.62 6.97 -17.75
N TYR A 9 37.95 7.16 -17.66
CA TYR A 9 38.70 6.90 -16.43
C TYR A 9 38.42 7.96 -15.36
N ASP A 10 38.33 9.23 -15.75
CA ASP A 10 38.00 10.33 -14.85
C ASP A 10 36.57 10.22 -14.32
N LYS A 11 35.58 9.84 -15.17
CA LYS A 11 34.22 9.51 -14.72
C LYS A 11 34.20 8.32 -13.76
N LEU A 12 35.02 7.28 -13.99
CA LEU A 12 35.09 6.15 -13.08
C LEU A 12 35.71 6.56 -11.73
N LYS A 13 36.71 7.45 -11.74
CA LYS A 13 37.44 7.92 -10.56
C LYS A 13 36.62 8.87 -9.68
N THR A 14 35.78 9.74 -10.28
CA THR A 14 34.87 10.61 -9.51
C THR A 14 33.78 9.80 -8.79
N ASN A 15 33.28 8.73 -9.42
CA ASN A 15 32.30 7.81 -8.81
C ASN A 15 32.86 6.94 -7.67
N GLN A 16 34.18 6.90 -7.45
CA GLN A 16 34.79 6.12 -6.35
C GLN A 16 34.85 6.90 -5.02
N ASN A 17 34.74 8.23 -5.08
CA ASN A 17 34.92 9.09 -3.90
C ASN A 17 33.60 9.49 -3.21
N GLU A 18 32.45 9.24 -3.84
CA GLU A 18 31.13 9.45 -3.25
C GLU A 18 30.54 8.13 -2.76
N PHE A 19 30.10 8.09 -1.50
CA PHE A 19 29.41 6.94 -0.93
C PHE A 19 27.99 6.86 -1.50
N ASP A 20 27.81 6.05 -2.54
CA ASP A 20 26.49 5.76 -3.08
C ASP A 20 25.75 4.76 -2.20
N PHE A 21 24.70 5.24 -1.52
CA PHE A 21 23.83 4.43 -0.67
C PHE A 21 23.17 3.27 -1.43
N GLU A 22 22.87 3.44 -2.72
CA GLU A 22 22.22 2.40 -3.52
C GLU A 22 23.19 1.26 -3.80
N LYS A 23 24.44 1.59 -4.13
CA LYS A 23 25.52 0.62 -4.27
C LYS A 23 25.80 -0.09 -2.95
N ALA A 24 25.92 0.66 -1.85
CA ALA A 24 26.16 0.09 -0.52
C ALA A 24 25.06 -0.88 -0.10
N ARG A 25 23.79 -0.53 -0.37
CA ARG A 25 22.63 -1.41 -0.12
C ARG A 25 22.75 -2.73 -0.88
N HIS A 26 23.13 -2.68 -2.15
CA HIS A 26 23.33 -3.88 -2.97
C HIS A 26 24.50 -4.74 -2.47
N GLU A 27 25.61 -4.11 -2.04
CA GLU A 27 26.76 -4.82 -1.49
C GLU A 27 26.42 -5.52 -0.17
N VAL A 28 25.72 -4.85 0.74
CA VAL A 28 25.23 -5.46 1.99
C VAL A 28 24.30 -6.62 1.69
N PHE A 29 23.37 -6.46 0.75
CA PHE A 29 22.46 -7.55 0.36
C PHE A 29 23.21 -8.75 -0.24
N LYS A 30 24.17 -8.51 -1.15
CA LYS A 30 25.02 -9.54 -1.74
C LYS A 30 25.85 -10.27 -0.68
N PHE A 31 26.39 -9.53 0.28
CA PHE A 31 27.14 -10.07 1.40
C PHE A 31 26.25 -10.95 2.29
N GLY A 32 25.03 -10.50 2.62
CA GLY A 32 24.07 -11.30 3.37
C GLY A 32 23.74 -12.63 2.68
N ILE A 33 23.61 -12.64 1.35
CA ILE A 33 23.36 -13.86 0.58
C ILE A 33 24.60 -14.77 0.50
N SER A 34 25.81 -14.22 0.54
CA SER A 34 27.03 -15.00 0.32
C SER A 34 27.26 -16.05 1.42
N GLY A 35 26.87 -15.73 2.66
CA GLY A 35 26.98 -16.61 3.84
C GLY A 35 25.90 -17.67 3.98
N LEU A 36 24.87 -17.68 3.13
CA LEU A 36 23.78 -18.66 3.19
C LEU A 36 24.15 -19.99 2.53
N ASP A 37 23.47 -21.05 2.98
CA ASP A 37 23.52 -22.39 2.40
C ASP A 37 23.03 -22.41 0.95
N ARG A 38 23.40 -23.46 0.20
CA ARG A 38 23.13 -23.52 -1.25
C ARG A 38 21.65 -23.39 -1.61
N THR A 39 20.77 -24.00 -0.82
CA THR A 39 19.30 -23.95 -1.00
C THR A 39 18.77 -22.55 -0.71
N GLU A 40 19.10 -22.01 0.45
CA GLU A 40 18.70 -20.66 0.89
C GLU A 40 19.22 -19.56 -0.04
N LYS A 41 20.46 -19.69 -0.51
CA LYS A 41 21.06 -18.80 -1.52
C LYS A 41 20.28 -18.80 -2.83
N ARG A 42 19.73 -19.95 -3.24
CA ARG A 42 18.88 -20.05 -4.44
C ARG A 42 17.54 -19.36 -4.20
N GLU A 43 16.92 -19.58 -3.04
CA GLU A 43 15.66 -18.95 -2.68
C GLU A 43 15.78 -17.43 -2.58
N ALA A 44 16.83 -16.92 -1.92
CA ALA A 44 17.12 -15.49 -1.83
C ALA A 44 17.33 -14.84 -3.21
N LYS A 45 18.04 -15.51 -4.12
CA LYS A 45 18.21 -15.05 -5.50
C LYS A 45 16.89 -15.03 -6.29
N ILE A 46 16.05 -16.05 -6.13
CA ILE A 46 14.72 -16.10 -6.76
C ILE A 46 13.85 -14.96 -6.23
N ALA A 47 13.82 -14.75 -4.91
CA ALA A 47 13.08 -13.65 -4.29
C ALA A 47 13.57 -12.28 -4.79
N HIS A 48 14.89 -12.11 -4.91
CA HIS A 48 15.47 -10.89 -5.48
C HIS A 48 15.05 -10.68 -6.94
N ALA A 49 15.14 -11.71 -7.78
CA ALA A 49 14.70 -11.63 -9.17
C ALA A 49 13.21 -11.23 -9.27
N ILE A 50 12.35 -11.81 -8.42
CA ILE A 50 10.93 -11.44 -8.36
C ILE A 50 10.76 -9.97 -7.96
N SER A 51 11.54 -9.47 -7.00
CA SER A 51 11.49 -8.06 -6.60
C SER A 51 11.90 -7.10 -7.72
N LEU A 52 12.80 -7.53 -8.61
CA LEU A 52 13.20 -6.82 -9.83
C LEU A 52 12.17 -6.95 -10.96
N GLY A 53 11.06 -7.69 -10.74
CA GLY A 53 9.98 -7.87 -11.71
C GLY A 53 10.02 -9.18 -12.50
N ALA A 54 10.91 -10.13 -12.16
CA ALA A 54 10.86 -11.46 -12.76
C ALA A 54 9.56 -12.20 -12.38
N VAL A 55 9.07 -13.04 -13.29
CA VAL A 55 7.87 -13.86 -13.04
C VAL A 55 8.21 -14.95 -12.02
N PRO A 56 7.41 -15.11 -10.95
CA PRO A 56 7.65 -16.15 -9.95
C PRO A 56 7.53 -17.55 -10.55
N PRO A 57 8.29 -18.54 -10.03
CA PRO A 57 8.21 -19.91 -10.53
C PRO A 57 6.81 -20.50 -10.33
N LYS A 58 6.35 -21.32 -11.29
CA LYS A 58 5.04 -21.97 -11.22
C LYS A 58 4.98 -22.91 -10.02
N GLY A 59 3.94 -22.75 -9.20
CA GLY A 59 3.70 -23.62 -8.05
C GLY A 59 3.36 -25.06 -8.47
N LYS A 60 3.56 -26.01 -7.55
CA LYS A 60 3.11 -27.40 -7.73
C LYS A 60 1.58 -27.45 -7.87
N PRO A 61 1.03 -28.34 -8.73
CA PRO A 61 -0.40 -28.53 -8.79
C PRO A 61 -0.92 -29.05 -7.43
N LYS A 62 -2.02 -28.47 -6.95
CA LYS A 62 -2.66 -28.83 -5.68
C LYS A 62 -4.17 -28.96 -5.89
N ASN A 63 -4.82 -29.83 -5.10
CA ASN A 63 -6.28 -29.91 -5.06
C ASN A 63 -6.86 -28.57 -4.56
N TYR A 64 -7.89 -28.08 -5.24
CA TYR A 64 -8.53 -26.80 -4.97
C TYR A 64 -9.00 -26.66 -3.51
N LYS A 65 -9.62 -27.71 -2.93
CA LYS A 65 -10.12 -27.65 -1.55
C LYS A 65 -8.99 -27.40 -0.56
N LEU A 66 -7.89 -28.15 -0.69
CA LEU A 66 -6.69 -28.00 0.13
C LEU A 66 -6.05 -26.61 -0.03
N LEU A 67 -5.98 -26.09 -1.26
CA LEU A 67 -5.46 -24.75 -1.53
C LEU A 67 -6.30 -23.66 -0.84
N MET A 68 -7.63 -23.80 -0.81
CA MET A 68 -8.50 -22.85 -0.14
C MET A 68 -8.30 -22.87 1.38
N ASP A 69 -8.14 -24.05 1.96
CA ASP A 69 -7.92 -24.19 3.40
C ASP A 69 -6.56 -23.64 3.82
N GLU A 70 -5.50 -23.91 3.05
CA GLU A 70 -4.18 -23.28 3.22
C GLU A 70 -4.27 -21.74 3.19
N ARG A 71 -4.99 -21.17 2.21
CA ARG A 71 -5.18 -19.71 2.11
C ARG A 71 -5.93 -19.13 3.30
N LYS A 72 -6.95 -19.82 3.82
CA LYS A 72 -7.68 -19.40 5.02
C LYS A 72 -6.78 -19.42 6.24
N ALA A 73 -5.99 -20.49 6.42
CA ALA A 73 -5.04 -20.61 7.52
C ALA A 73 -3.96 -19.52 7.47
N MET A 74 -3.37 -19.28 6.30
CA MET A 74 -2.37 -18.22 6.09
C MET A 74 -2.94 -16.83 6.43
N LYS A 75 -4.17 -16.53 6.01
CA LYS A 75 -4.83 -15.26 6.36
C LYS A 75 -5.01 -15.08 7.87
N LYS A 76 -5.41 -16.15 8.58
CA LYS A 76 -5.56 -16.12 10.04
C LYS A 76 -4.23 -15.83 10.73
N LYS A 77 -3.15 -16.53 10.34
CA LYS A 77 -1.80 -16.32 10.88
C LYS A 77 -1.30 -14.88 10.65
N VAL A 78 -1.51 -14.32 9.46
CA VAL A 78 -1.12 -12.94 9.15
C VAL A 78 -1.90 -11.92 10.00
N ILE A 79 -3.18 -12.19 10.30
CA ILE A 79 -3.97 -11.31 11.18
C ILE A 79 -3.44 -11.41 12.61
N GLU A 80 -3.20 -12.62 13.11
CA GLU A 80 -2.69 -12.87 14.45
C GLU A 80 -1.30 -12.25 14.66
N GLU A 81 -0.38 -12.41 13.70
CA GLU A 81 0.97 -11.81 13.75
C GLU A 81 0.89 -10.28 13.75
N LYS A 82 -0.03 -9.69 12.97
CA LYS A 82 -0.28 -8.25 13.00
C LYS A 82 -0.84 -7.78 14.33
N GLU A 83 -1.72 -8.55 14.95
CA GLU A 83 -2.28 -8.23 16.26
C GLU A 83 -1.19 -8.31 17.33
N GLN A 84 -0.39 -9.37 17.36
CA GLN A 84 0.74 -9.54 18.28
C GLN A 84 1.79 -8.43 18.10
N ASN A 85 2.21 -8.15 16.87
CA ASN A 85 3.16 -7.07 16.59
C ASN A 85 2.57 -5.71 16.94
N SER A 86 1.27 -5.47 16.69
CA SER A 86 0.60 -4.24 17.12
C SER A 86 0.56 -4.10 18.64
N GLN A 87 0.39 -5.19 19.39
CA GLN A 87 0.42 -5.20 20.86
C GLN A 87 1.83 -4.87 21.38
N GLN A 88 2.87 -5.46 20.78
CA GLN A 88 4.27 -5.17 21.10
C GLN A 88 4.69 -3.74 20.70
N MET A 89 4.12 -3.19 19.62
CA MET A 89 4.38 -1.82 19.15
C MET A 89 3.52 -0.73 19.79
N GLN A 90 2.58 -1.02 20.70
CA GLN A 90 1.73 0.01 21.30
C GLN A 90 2.49 1.09 22.09
N HIS A 91 3.76 0.85 22.42
CA HIS A 91 4.64 1.84 23.04
C HIS A 91 5.27 2.84 22.07
N LYS A 92 5.16 2.63 20.74
CA LYS A 92 5.72 3.53 19.73
C LYS A 92 4.63 3.93 18.75
N THR A 93 4.19 5.18 18.88
CA THR A 93 3.34 5.95 17.97
C THR A 93 1.81 5.82 18.16
N LYS A 94 1.26 6.72 18.98
CA LYS A 94 -0.11 7.20 18.82
C LYS A 94 -0.17 8.09 17.57
N ILE A 95 -0.09 7.50 16.37
CA ILE A 95 -0.47 8.23 15.16
C ILE A 95 -1.99 8.34 15.21
N TYR A 96 -2.48 9.55 15.45
CA TYR A 96 -3.88 9.91 15.36
C TYR A 96 -4.36 9.51 13.97
N LYS A 97 -5.00 8.34 13.86
CA LYS A 97 -5.71 7.95 12.65
C LYS A 97 -6.77 9.01 12.46
N GLN A 98 -6.53 9.95 11.54
CA GLN A 98 -7.54 10.90 11.08
C GLN A 98 -8.71 10.05 10.61
N THR A 99 -9.73 9.94 11.48
CA THR A 99 -10.91 9.15 11.18
C THR A 99 -11.55 9.85 10.00
N LYS A 100 -11.51 9.20 8.83
CA LYS A 100 -12.27 9.68 7.68
C LYS A 100 -13.72 9.77 8.15
N LYS A 101 -14.23 10.99 8.33
CA LYS A 101 -15.64 11.21 8.70
C LYS A 101 -16.47 10.38 7.74
N LYS A 102 -17.30 9.49 8.29
CA LYS A 102 -18.19 8.64 7.47
C LYS A 102 -19.01 9.59 6.61
N ARG A 103 -18.84 9.50 5.29
CA ARG A 103 -19.65 10.29 4.35
C ARG A 103 -21.11 9.91 4.57
N ASN A 104 -21.99 10.90 4.45
CA ASN A 104 -23.42 10.65 4.44
C ASN A 104 -23.69 9.55 3.40
N PRO A 105 -24.39 8.45 3.74
CA PRO A 105 -24.67 7.37 2.79
C PRO A 105 -25.45 7.84 1.55
N ASN A 106 -26.01 9.05 1.58
CA ASN A 106 -26.69 9.66 0.44
C ASN A 106 -25.90 10.82 -0.17
N GLY A 107 -24.62 11.00 0.17
CA GLY A 107 -23.79 12.03 -0.46
C GLY A 107 -23.29 11.53 -1.81
N VAL A 108 -23.86 12.06 -2.91
CA VAL A 108 -23.27 11.89 -4.24
C VAL A 108 -21.91 12.60 -4.26
N LYS A 109 -20.86 11.87 -4.65
CA LYS A 109 -19.49 12.40 -4.70
C LYS A 109 -19.46 13.59 -5.67
N GLY A 110 -19.29 14.81 -5.16
CA GLY A 110 -19.21 16.04 -5.96
C GLY A 110 -20.53 16.81 -6.13
N PHE A 111 -21.63 16.40 -5.47
CA PHE A 111 -22.90 17.11 -5.56
C PHE A 111 -23.48 17.37 -4.16
N ASP A 112 -23.16 18.54 -3.60
CA ASP A 112 -23.47 18.91 -2.22
C ASP A 112 -24.92 19.45 -2.02
N TYR A 113 -25.69 19.54 -3.12
CA TYR A 113 -27.04 20.11 -3.14
C TYR A 113 -28.17 19.09 -2.93
N GLN A 114 -27.86 17.84 -2.61
CA GLN A 114 -28.87 16.80 -2.46
C GLN A 114 -29.67 16.96 -1.16
N ILE A 115 -30.98 17.13 -1.29
CA ILE A 115 -31.91 17.25 -0.16
C ILE A 115 -32.41 15.85 0.22
N GLY A 116 -32.23 15.41 1.47
CA GLY A 116 -32.77 14.13 1.95
C GLY A 116 -32.03 12.86 1.46
N LYS A 117 -32.69 11.70 1.57
CA LYS A 117 -32.13 10.37 1.23
C LYS A 117 -32.72 9.86 -0.08
N TYR A 118 -31.91 9.51 -1.07
CA TYR A 118 -32.40 8.89 -2.31
C TYR A 118 -32.23 7.38 -2.27
N ARG A 119 -33.33 6.64 -2.42
CA ARG A 119 -33.34 5.16 -2.44
C ARG A 119 -34.47 4.67 -3.34
N ASN A 120 -34.20 3.64 -4.15
CA ASN A 120 -35.21 2.95 -4.98
C ASN A 120 -36.00 3.89 -5.90
N GLY A 121 -35.36 4.86 -6.54
CA GLY A 121 -36.03 5.79 -7.44
C GLY A 121 -36.71 6.99 -6.77
N VAL A 122 -36.80 7.00 -5.43
CA VAL A 122 -37.59 7.98 -4.67
C VAL A 122 -36.71 8.77 -3.70
N GLN A 123 -36.99 10.07 -3.57
CA GLN A 123 -36.32 10.99 -2.64
C GLN A 123 -37.13 11.14 -1.35
N PHE A 124 -36.54 10.70 -0.24
CA PHE A 124 -37.12 10.80 1.11
C PHE A 124 -36.61 12.06 1.80
N VAL A 125 -37.52 12.94 2.23
CA VAL A 125 -37.17 14.21 2.88
C VAL A 125 -37.90 14.33 4.22
N ASP A 126 -37.17 14.69 5.28
CA ASP A 126 -37.74 14.90 6.61
C ASP A 126 -38.45 16.26 6.70
N LYS A 127 -39.53 16.34 7.49
CA LYS A 127 -40.30 17.60 7.71
C LYS A 127 -39.42 18.78 8.15
N LYS A 128 -38.39 18.52 8.95
CA LYS A 128 -37.42 19.54 9.42
C LYS A 128 -36.63 20.16 8.26
N GLN A 129 -36.22 19.35 7.28
CA GLN A 129 -35.51 19.84 6.09
C GLN A 129 -36.42 20.69 5.22
N ILE A 130 -37.68 20.26 5.05
CA ILE A 130 -38.71 21.03 4.33
C ILE A 130 -38.92 22.41 4.97
N GLN A 131 -39.04 22.46 6.30
CA GLN A 131 -39.18 23.71 7.06
C GLN A 131 -37.96 24.63 6.91
N SER A 132 -36.74 24.07 6.98
CA SER A 132 -35.50 24.84 6.81
C SER A 132 -35.33 25.44 5.42
N ASN A 133 -35.91 24.81 4.38
CA ASN A 133 -35.87 25.33 3.02
C ASN A 133 -36.95 26.41 2.80
N LYS A 134 -38.14 26.25 3.40
CA LYS A 134 -39.20 27.27 3.38
C LYS A 134 -38.73 28.58 4.00
N SER A 135 -38.08 28.53 5.17
CA SER A 135 -37.56 29.73 5.83
C SER A 135 -36.45 30.41 5.04
N LYS A 136 -35.60 29.66 4.33
CA LYS A 136 -34.59 30.22 3.42
C LYS A 136 -35.21 30.94 2.21
N GLN A 137 -36.26 30.38 1.59
CA GLN A 137 -36.95 31.04 0.48
C GLN A 137 -37.62 32.37 0.88
N ILE A 138 -38.19 32.43 2.09
CA ILE A 138 -38.82 33.66 2.60
C ILE A 138 -37.76 34.76 2.74
N LYS A 139 -36.59 34.43 3.32
CA LYS A 139 -35.48 35.38 3.50
C LYS A 139 -34.86 35.89 2.20
N SER A 140 -34.92 35.12 1.10
CA SER A 140 -34.41 35.56 -0.20
C SER A 140 -35.39 36.44 -0.99
N LYS A 141 -36.65 36.54 -0.54
CA LYS A 141 -37.72 37.31 -1.21
C LYS A 141 -38.07 38.62 -0.48
N SER A 142 -37.56 38.82 0.74
CA SER A 142 -37.55 40.12 1.45
C SER A 142 -36.27 40.86 1.13
#